data_AF-A0A839K4E0-F1
#
_entry.id   AF-A0A839K4E0-F1
#
_cell.length_a   1.000
_cell.length_b   1.000
_cell.length_c   1.000
_cell.angle_alpha   90.00
_cell.angle_beta   90.00
_cell.angle_gamma   90.00
#
_symmetry.space_group_name_H-M   'P 1'
#
loop_
_entity.id
_entity.type
_entity.pdbx_description
1 polymer ?
#
loop_
_entity_poly.entity_id
_entity_poly.type
_entity_poly.pdbx_seq_one_letter_code
_entity_poly.pdbx_strand_id
1 'polypeptide(L)'
;MIYRYPIYLENSMTFTEPPTEPIHFQKCNGYDGNNLRITNIVGYENGDFLKVCPHCNRTLPTEAFRLRTTIDRDQSWCIDCR
;
A
#
# COMPACT_ATOMS: atom_id res chain seq x y z
N MET A 1 5.66 -0.02 -9.01
CA MET A 1 5.44 -1.20 -8.13
C MET A 1 6.48 -1.24 -7.01
N ILE A 2 6.05 -0.98 -5.77
CA ILE A 2 6.93 -0.86 -4.58
C ILE A 2 7.00 -2.16 -3.74
N TYR A 3 5.94 -2.98 -3.73
CA TYR A 3 5.83 -4.14 -2.85
C TYR A 3 6.15 -5.46 -3.55
N ARG A 4 6.64 -6.44 -2.78
CA ARG A 4 6.83 -7.81 -3.25
C ARG A 4 5.68 -8.71 -2.83
N TYR A 5 5.19 -9.51 -3.77
CA TYR A 5 4.29 -10.60 -3.43
C TYR A 5 5.03 -11.73 -2.70
N PRO A 6 4.36 -12.50 -1.83
CA PRO A 6 2.96 -12.34 -1.41
C PRO A 6 2.75 -11.13 -0.48
N ILE A 7 1.60 -10.48 -0.58
CA ILE A 7 1.18 -9.38 0.30
C ILE A 7 0.10 -9.90 1.24
N TYR A 8 0.34 -9.75 2.53
CA TYR A 8 -0.55 -10.18 3.61
C TYR A 8 -1.16 -8.96 4.27
N LEU A 9 -2.48 -8.81 4.18
CA LEU A 9 -3.20 -7.70 4.82
C LEU A 9 -3.85 -8.16 6.13
N GLU A 10 -3.93 -7.25 7.09
CA GLU A 10 -4.51 -7.49 8.43
C GLU A 10 -6.00 -7.85 8.37
N ASN A 11 -6.68 -7.53 7.26
CA ASN A 11 -8.07 -7.92 7.00
C ASN A 11 -8.21 -9.35 6.43
N SER A 12 -7.19 -10.19 6.61
CA SER A 12 -7.12 -11.57 6.10
C SER A 12 -7.06 -11.71 4.58
N MET A 13 -6.98 -10.61 3.81
CA MET A 13 -6.72 -10.69 2.38
C MET A 13 -5.26 -11.02 2.13
N THR A 14 -5.01 -11.94 1.21
CA THR A 14 -3.67 -12.27 0.73
C THR A 14 -3.63 -12.14 -0.78
N PHE A 15 -2.65 -11.41 -1.29
CA PHE A 15 -2.39 -11.32 -2.72
C PHE A 15 -1.09 -12.07 -3.01
N THR A 16 -1.14 -13.11 -3.84
CA THR A 16 0.05 -13.83 -4.31
C THR A 16 0.51 -13.32 -5.67
N GLU A 17 -0.33 -12.56 -6.35
CA GLU A 17 -0.12 -11.94 -7.65
C GLU A 17 -0.95 -10.64 -7.75
N PRO A 18 -0.67 -9.77 -8.74
CA PRO A 18 -1.48 -8.60 -9.00
C PRO A 18 -2.95 -8.95 -9.30
N PRO A 19 -3.93 -8.29 -8.66
CA PRO A 19 -5.33 -8.40 -9.05
C PRO A 19 -5.54 -8.06 -10.53
N THR A 20 -6.37 -8.85 -11.21
CA THR A 20 -6.75 -8.60 -12.62
C THR A 20 -7.84 -7.54 -12.76
N GLU A 21 -8.61 -7.32 -11.70
CA GLU A 21 -9.68 -6.32 -11.65
C GLU A 21 -9.44 -5.32 -10.51
N PRO A 22 -9.99 -4.10 -10.60
CA PRO A 22 -9.98 -3.16 -9.48
C PRO A 22 -10.65 -3.74 -8.24
N ILE A 23 -10.02 -3.53 -7.08
CA ILE A 23 -10.55 -3.97 -5.78
C ILE A 23 -10.43 -2.82 -4.79
N HIS A 24 -11.48 -2.57 -4.03
CA HIS A 24 -11.48 -1.60 -2.93
C HIS A 24 -11.93 -2.27 -1.64
N PHE A 25 -11.32 -1.85 -0.53
CA PHE A 25 -11.62 -2.38 0.80
C PHE A 25 -11.39 -1.31 1.87
N GLN A 26 -11.86 -1.59 3.10
CA GLN A 26 -11.61 -0.72 4.23
C GLN A 26 -10.10 -0.60 4.48
N LYS A 27 -9.64 0.63 4.75
CA LYS A 27 -8.25 0.94 5.08
C LYS A 27 -7.66 -0.09 6.05
N CYS A 28 -6.60 -0.76 5.62
CA CYS A 28 -5.86 -1.73 6.43
C CYS A 28 -4.35 -1.57 6.25
N ASN A 29 -3.60 -2.30 7.08
CA ASN A 29 -2.15 -2.43 6.93
C ASN A 29 -1.82 -3.88 6.57
N GLY A 30 -0.53 -4.14 6.38
CA GLY A 30 -0.06 -5.47 6.07
C GLY A 30 1.44 -5.56 5.98
N TYR A 31 1.91 -6.65 5.41
CA TYR A 31 3.32 -6.90 5.10
C TYR A 31 3.45 -7.45 3.70
N ASP A 32 4.54 -7.10 3.04
CA ASP A 32 4.92 -7.70 1.76
C ASP A 32 5.79 -8.95 1.95
N GLY A 33 6.17 -9.60 0.85
CA GLY A 33 6.96 -10.83 0.85
C GLY A 33 8.41 -10.65 1.33
N ASN A 34 8.88 -9.42 1.50
CA ASN A 34 10.15 -9.10 2.14
C ASN A 34 10.00 -8.67 3.61
N ASN A 35 8.81 -8.87 4.21
CA ASN A 35 8.47 -8.41 5.55
C ASN A 35 8.49 -6.87 5.70
N LEU A 36 8.36 -6.13 4.59
CA LEU A 36 8.21 -4.67 4.63
C LEU A 36 6.80 -4.33 5.11
N ARG A 37 6.69 -3.49 6.13
CA ARG A 37 5.39 -3.04 6.64
C ARG A 37 4.72 -2.10 5.64
N ILE A 38 3.52 -2.46 5.23
CA ILE A 38 2.64 -1.68 4.35
C ILE A 38 1.57 -0.98 5.21
N THR A 39 1.30 0.30 4.98
CA THR A 39 0.36 1.08 5.80
C THR A 39 -0.77 1.72 4.99
N ASN A 40 -1.96 1.86 5.56
CA ASN A 40 -3.07 2.65 4.97
C ASN A 40 -3.49 2.25 3.54
N ILE A 41 -3.43 0.96 3.19
CA ILE A 41 -3.89 0.45 1.89
C ILE A 41 -5.41 0.39 1.87
N VAL A 42 -6.01 0.75 0.75
CA VAL A 42 -7.47 0.81 0.56
C VAL A 42 -7.95 0.08 -0.69
N GLY A 43 -7.05 -0.47 -1.49
CA GLY A 43 -7.42 -1.14 -2.73
C GLY A 43 -6.25 -1.39 -3.67
N TYR A 44 -6.60 -1.83 -4.88
CA TYR A 44 -5.72 -2.01 -6.02
C TYR A 44 -6.45 -1.55 -7.28
N GLU A 45 -5.81 -0.72 -8.10
CA GLU A 45 -6.36 -0.20 -9.34
C GLU A 45 -5.22 0.24 -10.28
N ASN A 46 -5.43 0.16 -11.60
CA ASN A 46 -4.48 0.66 -12.61
C ASN A 46 -3.03 0.15 -12.44
N GLY A 47 -2.87 -1.10 -11.98
CA GLY A 47 -1.55 -1.72 -11.85
C GLY A 47 -0.85 -1.48 -10.51
N ASP A 48 -1.43 -0.74 -9.57
CA ASP A 48 -0.81 -0.43 -8.28
C ASP A 48 -1.80 -0.54 -7.11
N PHE A 49 -1.25 -0.76 -5.90
CA PHE A 49 -2.05 -0.61 -4.69
C PHE A 49 -2.37 0.86 -4.45
N LEU A 50 -3.53 1.10 -3.86
CA LEU A 50 -4.01 2.41 -3.47
C LEU A 50 -3.81 2.61 -1.98
N LYS A 51 -3.32 3.78 -1.60
CA LYS A 51 -3.13 4.21 -0.22
C LYS A 51 -3.88 5.49 0.06
N VAL A 52 -4.40 5.62 1.26
CA VAL A 52 -4.96 6.89 1.75
C VAL A 52 -3.93 7.64 2.58
N CYS A 53 -3.67 8.90 2.23
CA CYS A 53 -2.81 9.77 3.02
C CYS A 53 -3.59 10.30 4.25
N PRO A 54 -3.11 10.11 5.48
CA PRO A 54 -3.81 10.58 6.68
C PRO A 54 -3.73 12.11 6.87
N HIS A 55 -2.88 12.80 6.11
CA HIS A 55 -2.72 14.26 6.20
C HIS A 55 -3.69 15.00 5.28
N CYS A 56 -3.86 14.55 4.03
CA CYS A 56 -4.74 15.20 3.04
C CYS A 56 -5.97 14.37 2.64
N ASN A 57 -6.15 13.18 3.20
CA ASN A 57 -7.24 12.24 2.90
C ASN A 57 -7.39 11.82 1.43
N ARG A 58 -6.41 12.13 0.57
CA ARG A 58 -6.39 11.66 -0.82
C ARG A 58 -6.01 10.19 -0.88
N THR A 59 -6.74 9.44 -1.70
CA THR A 59 -6.37 8.10 -2.16
C THR A 59 -5.47 8.24 -3.37
N LEU A 60 -4.24 7.72 -3.28
CA LEU A 60 -3.22 7.82 -4.31
C LEU A 60 -2.51 6.47 -4.48
N PRO A 61 -1.92 6.19 -5.66
CA PRO A 61 -1.05 5.02 -5.85
C PRO A 61 0.13 5.02 -4.87
N THR A 62 0.67 3.85 -4.56
CA THR A 62 1.77 3.70 -3.60
C THR A 62 3.02 4.47 -4.00
N GLU A 63 3.24 4.66 -5.30
CA GLU A 63 4.34 5.45 -5.85
C GLU A 63 4.34 6.90 -5.35
N ALA A 64 3.15 7.45 -5.06
CA ALA A 64 3.00 8.79 -4.50
C ALA A 64 3.45 8.89 -3.02
N PHE A 65 3.79 7.78 -2.38
CA PHE A 65 4.28 7.74 -0.99
C PHE A 65 5.77 7.42 -0.91
N ARG A 66 6.34 6.65 -1.86
CA ARG A 66 7.72 6.11 -1.84
C ARG A 66 8.03 5.26 -0.59
N LEU A 67 9.16 4.57 -0.65
CA LEU A 67 9.71 3.83 0.48
C LEU A 67 10.35 4.75 1.51
N ARG A 68 10.32 4.33 2.78
CA ARG A 68 11.17 4.93 3.82
C ARG A 68 12.47 4.13 3.87
N THR A 69 13.60 4.77 3.62
CA THR A 69 14.91 4.09 3.54
C THR A 69 15.55 3.83 4.90
N THR A 70 14.99 4.39 5.98
CA THR A 70 15.58 4.32 7.33
C THR A 70 14.98 3.22 8.21
N ILE A 71 13.82 2.68 7.82
CA ILE A 71 13.07 1.66 8.55
C ILE A 71 12.28 0.82 7.53
N ASP A 72 12.15 -0.48 7.74
CA ASP A 72 11.51 -1.44 6.81
C ASP A 72 9.97 -1.28 6.73
N ARG A 73 9.53 -0.09 6.32
CA ARG A 73 8.13 0.25 6.10
C ARG A 73 7.98 1.28 4.99
N ASP A 74 6.79 1.33 4.42
CA ASP A 74 6.43 2.42 3.53
C ASP A 74 6.15 3.75 4.25
N GLN A 75 6.01 4.81 3.46
CA GLN A 75 5.68 6.12 4.00
C GLN A 75 4.16 6.28 4.15
N SER A 76 3.72 6.77 5.30
CA SER A 76 2.29 6.99 5.55
C SER A 76 1.78 8.27 4.89
N TRP A 77 2.62 9.29 4.71
CA TRP A 77 2.25 10.56 4.07
C TRP A 77 2.67 10.56 2.60
N CYS A 78 1.83 11.13 1.73
CA CYS A 78 2.20 11.28 0.32
C CYS A 78 3.34 12.30 0.17
N ILE A 79 4.03 12.29 -0.97
CA ILE A 79 5.12 13.21 -1.29
C ILE A 79 4.71 14.67 -1.07
N ASP A 80 3.51 15.06 -1.52
CA ASP A 80 3.04 16.45 -1.43
C ASP A 80 2.79 16.92 0.02
N CYS A 81 2.61 16.00 0.97
CA CYS A 81 2.34 16.33 2.38
C CYS A 81 3.56 16.13 3.28
N ARG A 82 4.71 15.70 2.75
CA ARG A 82 5.96 15.56 3.49
C ARG A 82 6.80 16.82 3.35
#